data_AF-A0AA92LV03-F1
#
_entry.id   AF-A0AA92LV03-F1
#
_cell.length_a   1.000
_cell.length_b   1.000
_cell.length_c   1.000
_cell.angle_alpha   90.00
_cell.angle_beta   90.00
_cell.angle_gamma   90.00
#
_symmetry.space_group_name_H-M   'P 1'
#
loop_
_entity.id
_entity.type
_entity.pdbx_description
1 polymer ?
#
loop_
_entity_poly.entity_id
_entity_poly.type
_entity_poly.pdbx_seq_one_letter_code
_entity_poly.pdbx_strand_id
1 'polypeptide(L)'
;MKFHVIERSERIPLTAQTVAYLRKDNWNDFSFQTLFRLEVVEKQKKIDIGLVKIAFREQTTTTPTYHKLKDTFTELTNDFFSLGESADYYQNLKSLTPQTKKTVLTALNDLANNPDVINQIRDEEVLKTSLLRDHSLTTVKGEFSRIILDQPKLTNFKFTFSRTKSEEMGGIELNFNVDKETNPPSNIHALIGRNGSGKTTILNGIISTITDTTSEPNCTLYERVRRKKTPISQDYFSSLVSVSFSAFDPFTPPKDQPNPSKGTCYFYIGLQDPDNERRLRSIDDLRHDFIKSLVNCFRKRSKRQLWKDTICKLNSDENFEQMNLRSMYSDYVDLKRETEGQVDSRVFRAKLLDLVLPKLCSGTVNLAT
;
A
#
# COMPACT_ATOMS: atom_id res chain seq x y z
N MET A 1 -6.51 -32.64 -5.83
CA MET A 1 -7.54 -32.06 -4.93
C MET A 1 -8.56 -31.35 -5.80
N LYS A 2 -9.86 -31.44 -5.49
CA LYS A 2 -10.90 -30.71 -6.22
C LYS A 2 -11.22 -29.38 -5.54
N PHE A 3 -11.57 -28.40 -6.35
CA PHE A 3 -12.12 -27.11 -5.96
C PHE A 3 -13.58 -27.03 -6.42
N HIS A 4 -14.45 -26.57 -5.54
CA HIS A 4 -15.85 -26.24 -5.87
C HIS A 4 -16.09 -24.75 -5.67
N VAL A 5 -16.73 -24.11 -6.65
CA VAL A 5 -17.21 -22.73 -6.51
C VAL A 5 -18.65 -22.79 -6.01
N ILE A 6 -18.94 -22.14 -4.88
CA ILE A 6 -20.24 -22.24 -4.20
C ILE A 6 -20.82 -20.86 -3.89
N GLU A 7 -22.13 -20.78 -3.79
CA GLU A 7 -22.84 -19.58 -3.35
C GLU A 7 -22.67 -19.31 -1.85
N ARG A 8 -22.99 -18.08 -1.43
CA ARG A 8 -22.86 -17.64 -0.03
C ARG A 8 -23.63 -18.50 0.97
N SER A 9 -24.82 -18.99 0.60
CA SER A 9 -25.72 -19.75 1.47
C SER A 9 -25.43 -21.25 1.51
N GLU A 10 -24.57 -21.76 0.64
CA GLU A 10 -24.33 -23.20 0.52
C GLU A 10 -23.52 -23.76 1.68
N ARG A 11 -23.94 -24.92 2.20
CA ARG A 11 -23.21 -25.60 3.28
C ARG A 11 -22.10 -26.47 2.68
N ILE A 12 -20.93 -26.42 3.30
CA ILE A 12 -19.81 -27.28 2.94
C ILE A 12 -20.01 -28.65 3.61
N PRO A 13 -20.12 -29.75 2.84
CA PRO A 13 -20.18 -31.08 3.41
C PRO A 13 -18.82 -31.49 4.00
N LEU A 14 -18.83 -32.14 5.16
CA LEU A 14 -17.64 -32.76 5.73
C LEU A 14 -17.42 -34.12 5.07
N THR A 15 -16.59 -34.14 4.04
CA THR A 15 -16.23 -35.36 3.31
C THR A 15 -14.93 -35.97 3.85
N ALA A 16 -14.75 -37.28 3.64
CA ALA A 16 -13.49 -37.96 3.95
C ALA A 16 -12.33 -37.54 3.02
N GLN A 17 -12.65 -37.01 1.83
CA GLN A 17 -11.67 -36.52 0.86
C GLN A 17 -11.26 -35.07 1.15
N THR A 18 -10.01 -34.72 0.85
CA THR A 18 -9.52 -33.35 0.89
C THR A 18 -10.08 -32.54 -0.28
N VAL A 19 -10.82 -31.49 0.02
CA VAL A 19 -11.56 -30.67 -0.97
C VAL A 19 -11.49 -29.19 -0.58
N ALA A 20 -11.33 -28.31 -1.57
CA ALA A 20 -11.34 -26.87 -1.39
C ALA A 20 -12.65 -26.26 -1.91
N TYR A 21 -13.13 -25.22 -1.26
CA TYR A 21 -14.34 -24.50 -1.60
C TYR A 21 -14.03 -23.02 -1.74
N LEU A 22 -14.38 -22.44 -2.88
CA LEU A 22 -14.33 -21.02 -3.15
C LEU A 22 -15.74 -20.46 -3.05
N ARG A 23 -16.04 -19.84 -1.91
CA ARG A 23 -17.33 -19.22 -1.68
C ARG A 23 -17.34 -17.82 -2.30
N LYS A 24 -18.30 -17.57 -3.18
CA LYS A 24 -18.49 -16.26 -3.80
C LYS A 24 -18.71 -15.20 -2.73
N ASP A 25 -17.99 -14.09 -2.83
CA ASP A 25 -18.29 -12.88 -2.08
C ASP A 25 -18.80 -11.83 -3.08
N ASN A 26 -20.09 -11.46 -3.02
CA ASN A 26 -20.68 -10.42 -3.88
C ASN A 26 -20.17 -8.99 -3.55
N TRP A 27 -18.99 -8.88 -2.95
CA TRP A 27 -18.34 -7.61 -2.69
C TRP A 27 -17.71 -7.08 -3.98
N ASN A 28 -18.06 -5.85 -4.34
CA ASN A 28 -17.47 -5.16 -5.49
C ASN A 28 -16.20 -4.43 -5.04
N ASP A 29 -15.04 -4.90 -5.49
CA ASP A 29 -13.76 -4.21 -5.32
C ASP A 29 -13.57 -3.17 -6.43
N PHE A 30 -14.08 -1.95 -6.19
CA PHE A 30 -13.97 -0.84 -7.14
C PHE A 30 -14.36 -1.23 -8.58
N SER A 31 -15.50 -1.90 -8.70
CA SER A 31 -16.11 -2.41 -9.95
C SER A 31 -15.59 -3.76 -10.45
N PHE A 32 -14.55 -4.34 -9.84
CA PHE A 32 -14.16 -5.74 -10.10
C PHE A 32 -14.79 -6.70 -9.08
N GLN A 33 -15.23 -7.86 -9.56
CA GLN A 33 -15.78 -8.94 -8.73
C GLN A 33 -14.82 -10.13 -8.75
N THR A 34 -13.80 -10.03 -7.90
CA THR A 34 -12.69 -10.99 -7.81
C THR A 34 -12.61 -11.70 -6.46
N LEU A 35 -13.41 -11.32 -5.47
CA LEU A 35 -13.25 -11.75 -4.08
C LEU A 35 -13.96 -13.08 -3.80
N PHE A 36 -13.25 -14.01 -3.18
CA PHE A 36 -13.75 -15.29 -2.72
C PHE A 36 -13.27 -15.56 -1.29
N ARG A 37 -14.04 -16.34 -0.53
CA ARG A 37 -13.57 -16.94 0.72
C ARG A 37 -13.17 -18.39 0.46
N LEU A 38 -11.92 -18.72 0.76
CA LEU A 38 -11.38 -20.07 0.64
C LEU A 38 -11.58 -20.84 1.96
N GLU A 39 -12.29 -21.97 1.87
CA GLU A 39 -12.46 -22.93 2.95
C GLU A 39 -11.95 -24.31 2.46
N VAL A 40 -11.17 -25.02 3.27
CA VAL A 40 -10.63 -26.34 2.92
C VAL A 40 -11.12 -27.37 3.91
N VAL A 41 -11.64 -28.49 3.42
CA VAL A 41 -11.93 -29.68 4.23
C VAL A 41 -10.75 -30.63 4.10
N GLU A 42 -10.06 -30.90 5.20
CA GLU A 42 -8.95 -31.85 5.27
C GLU A 42 -9.10 -32.69 6.54
N LYS A 43 -8.95 -34.02 6.44
CA LYS A 43 -9.13 -34.96 7.58
C LYS A 43 -10.46 -34.74 8.32
N GLN A 44 -11.56 -34.53 7.57
CA GLN A 44 -12.90 -34.25 8.10
C GLN A 44 -13.02 -32.97 8.95
N LYS A 45 -12.00 -32.10 8.94
CA LYS A 45 -12.04 -30.79 9.58
C LYS A 45 -12.18 -29.70 8.54
N LYS A 46 -13.15 -28.81 8.73
CA LYS A 46 -13.24 -27.56 7.96
C LYS A 46 -12.26 -26.54 8.51
N ILE A 47 -11.43 -25.99 7.63
CA ILE A 47 -10.43 -24.97 7.93
C ILE A 47 -10.75 -23.75 7.08
N ASP A 48 -11.10 -22.64 7.73
CA ASP A 48 -11.30 -21.35 7.07
C ASP A 48 -9.94 -20.71 6.82
N ILE A 49 -9.57 -20.57 5.55
CA ILE A 49 -8.29 -19.97 5.17
C ILE A 49 -8.42 -18.45 5.14
N GLY A 50 -9.57 -17.94 4.67
CA GLY A 50 -9.87 -16.52 4.59
C GLY A 50 -10.11 -16.06 3.16
N LEU A 51 -9.94 -14.75 2.93
CA LEU A 51 -10.28 -14.12 1.65
C LEU A 51 -9.11 -14.20 0.65
N VAL A 52 -9.45 -14.50 -0.60
CA VAL A 52 -8.56 -14.55 -1.76
C VAL A 52 -9.21 -13.83 -2.93
N LYS A 53 -8.42 -13.02 -3.63
CA LYS A 53 -8.82 -12.39 -4.89
C LYS A 53 -8.35 -13.26 -6.04
N ILE A 54 -9.25 -13.61 -6.95
CA ILE A 54 -8.97 -14.36 -8.17
C ILE A 54 -9.39 -13.49 -9.35
N ALA A 55 -8.48 -13.25 -10.27
CA ALA A 55 -8.69 -12.50 -11.49
C ALA A 55 -8.24 -13.30 -12.72
N PHE A 56 -8.61 -12.82 -13.90
CA PHE A 56 -8.14 -13.35 -15.17
C PHE A 56 -7.55 -12.26 -16.06
N ARG A 57 -6.73 -12.65 -17.05
CA ARG A 57 -6.13 -11.73 -18.02
C ARG A 57 -7.19 -10.96 -18.81
N GLU A 58 -6.92 -9.70 -19.10
CA GLU A 58 -7.80 -8.78 -19.81
C GLU A 58 -9.19 -8.60 -19.14
N GLN A 59 -9.29 -8.87 -17.85
CA GLN A 59 -10.56 -8.74 -17.12
C GLN A 59 -11.00 -7.29 -17.09
N THR A 60 -12.26 -7.07 -17.48
CA THR A 60 -12.95 -5.79 -17.38
C THR A 60 -13.92 -5.78 -16.20
N THR A 61 -14.41 -4.60 -15.83
CA THR A 61 -15.36 -4.43 -14.72
C THR A 61 -16.75 -5.00 -15.00
N THR A 62 -17.05 -5.36 -16.26
CA THR A 62 -18.36 -5.90 -16.67
C THR A 62 -18.46 -7.41 -16.48
N THR A 63 -17.33 -8.12 -16.38
CA THR A 63 -17.30 -9.58 -16.30
C THR A 63 -16.74 -10.04 -14.95
N PRO A 64 -17.60 -10.54 -14.04
CA PRO A 64 -17.17 -11.12 -12.79
C PRO A 64 -16.32 -12.38 -12.98
N THR A 65 -15.35 -12.63 -12.09
CA THR A 65 -14.47 -13.80 -12.19
C THR A 65 -15.26 -15.11 -12.18
N TYR A 66 -16.32 -15.21 -11.38
CA TYR A 66 -17.12 -16.43 -11.28
C TYR A 66 -17.88 -16.79 -12.57
N HIS A 67 -18.03 -15.89 -13.55
CA HIS A 67 -18.58 -16.22 -14.87
C HIS A 67 -17.58 -17.00 -15.74
N LYS A 68 -16.28 -16.86 -15.48
CA LYS A 68 -15.21 -17.55 -16.22
C LYS A 68 -14.70 -18.80 -15.51
N LEU A 69 -14.99 -18.94 -14.22
CA LEU A 69 -14.64 -20.14 -13.44
C LEU A 69 -15.65 -21.26 -13.71
N LYS A 70 -15.14 -22.49 -13.77
CA LYS A 70 -15.98 -23.70 -13.73
C LYS A 70 -16.47 -23.90 -12.30
N ASP A 71 -17.69 -24.41 -12.14
CA ASP A 71 -18.24 -24.77 -10.82
C ASP A 71 -17.37 -25.79 -10.08
N THR A 72 -16.62 -26.61 -10.82
CA THR A 72 -15.64 -27.55 -10.26
C THR A 72 -14.39 -27.62 -11.14
N PHE A 73 -13.22 -27.60 -10.51
CA PHE A 73 -11.92 -27.72 -11.19
C PHE A 73 -10.86 -28.34 -10.28
N THR A 74 -9.70 -28.71 -10.83
CA THR A 74 -8.53 -29.19 -10.07
C THR A 74 -7.42 -28.15 -10.02
N GLU A 75 -7.31 -27.34 -11.06
CA GLU A 75 -6.39 -26.22 -11.21
C GLU A 75 -7.00 -25.15 -12.12
N LEU A 76 -6.61 -23.89 -11.91
CA LEU A 76 -6.95 -22.80 -12.80
C LEU A 76 -6.01 -22.79 -14.02
N THR A 77 -6.52 -22.35 -15.17
CA THR A 77 -5.68 -22.15 -16.35
C THR A 77 -4.70 -20.98 -16.12
N ASN A 78 -3.65 -20.90 -16.93
CA ASN A 78 -2.63 -19.83 -16.88
C ASN A 78 -3.19 -18.41 -17.15
N ASP A 79 -4.46 -18.32 -17.54
CA ASP A 79 -5.17 -17.05 -17.71
C ASP A 79 -5.61 -16.45 -16.37
N PHE A 80 -5.68 -17.27 -15.31
CA PHE A 80 -6.06 -16.82 -13.98
C PHE A 80 -4.84 -16.65 -13.07
N PHE A 81 -4.98 -15.73 -12.12
CA PHE A 81 -4.01 -15.49 -11.07
C PHE A 81 -4.75 -15.07 -9.79
N SER A 82 -4.15 -15.37 -8.64
CA SER A 82 -4.76 -15.07 -7.35
C SER A 82 -3.82 -14.42 -6.35
N LEU A 83 -4.40 -13.75 -5.36
CA LEU A 83 -3.66 -13.16 -4.24
C LEU A 83 -4.51 -13.22 -2.97
N GLY A 84 -3.92 -13.71 -1.88
CA GLY A 84 -4.52 -13.66 -0.56
C GLY A 84 -4.73 -12.23 -0.08
N GLU A 85 -5.88 -11.95 0.55
CA GLU A 85 -6.26 -10.59 0.96
C GLU A 85 -5.41 -10.03 2.10
N SER A 86 -4.72 -10.89 2.86
CA SER A 86 -3.92 -10.48 4.03
C SER A 86 -2.83 -11.50 4.38
N ALA A 87 -1.90 -11.09 5.24
CA ALA A 87 -0.93 -12.01 5.83
C ALA A 87 -1.58 -13.19 6.57
N ASP A 88 -2.76 -12.98 7.16
CA ASP A 88 -3.50 -14.02 7.90
C ASP A 88 -3.97 -15.14 6.98
N TYR A 89 -4.34 -14.85 5.73
CA TYR A 89 -4.64 -15.87 4.72
C TYR A 89 -3.47 -16.86 4.59
N TYR A 90 -2.26 -16.34 4.43
CA TYR A 90 -1.05 -17.15 4.28
C TYR A 90 -0.63 -17.86 5.57
N GLN A 91 -0.94 -17.30 6.74
CA GLN A 91 -0.74 -17.98 8.03
C GLN A 91 -1.73 -19.12 8.22
N ASN A 92 -3.01 -18.91 7.88
CA ASN A 92 -4.05 -19.92 8.03
C ASN A 92 -3.80 -21.15 7.14
N LEU A 93 -3.18 -20.95 5.97
CA LEU A 93 -2.71 -22.05 5.11
C LEU A 93 -1.74 -23.02 5.82
N LYS A 94 -1.07 -22.60 6.90
CA LYS A 94 -0.20 -23.49 7.71
C LYS A 94 -0.98 -24.49 8.55
N SER A 95 -2.29 -24.30 8.71
CA SER A 95 -3.18 -25.27 9.37
C SER A 95 -3.43 -26.52 8.51
N LEU A 96 -3.07 -26.45 7.23
CA LEU A 96 -3.17 -27.56 6.27
C LEU A 96 -1.89 -28.41 6.29
N THR A 97 -1.97 -29.64 5.79
CA THR A 97 -0.74 -30.39 5.50
C THR A 97 0.12 -29.67 4.46
N PRO A 98 1.47 -29.82 4.50
CA PRO A 98 2.36 -29.15 3.53
C PRO A 98 1.99 -29.46 2.06
N GLN A 99 1.56 -30.69 1.78
CA GLN A 99 1.13 -31.09 0.45
C GLN A 99 -0.15 -30.37 0.01
N THR A 100 -1.14 -30.26 0.89
CA THR A 100 -2.40 -29.56 0.59
C THR A 100 -2.16 -28.06 0.44
N LYS A 101 -1.37 -27.43 1.31
CA LYS A 101 -0.93 -26.03 1.18
C LYS A 101 -0.31 -25.75 -0.19
N LYS A 102 0.68 -26.56 -0.60
CA LYS A 102 1.32 -26.45 -1.91
C LYS A 102 0.32 -26.62 -3.05
N THR A 103 -0.56 -27.62 -2.95
CA THR A 103 -1.60 -27.87 -3.95
C THR A 103 -2.55 -26.68 -4.10
N VAL A 104 -2.97 -26.06 -3.00
CA VAL A 104 -3.84 -24.88 -3.01
C VAL A 104 -3.17 -23.71 -3.76
N LEU A 105 -1.95 -23.36 -3.35
CA LEU A 105 -1.23 -22.20 -3.89
C LEU A 105 -0.91 -22.38 -5.39
N THR A 106 -0.49 -23.59 -5.79
CA THR A 106 -0.22 -23.89 -7.20
C THR A 106 -1.50 -23.91 -8.02
N ALA A 107 -2.56 -24.59 -7.57
CA ALA A 107 -3.80 -24.72 -8.33
C ALA A 107 -4.54 -23.39 -8.52
N LEU A 108 -4.35 -22.42 -7.63
CA LEU A 108 -4.95 -21.08 -7.74
C LEU A 108 -4.03 -20.05 -8.43
N ASN A 109 -2.85 -20.44 -8.92
CA ASN A 109 -1.87 -19.52 -9.49
C ASN A 109 -1.58 -18.32 -8.57
N ASP A 110 -1.29 -18.60 -7.29
CA ASP A 110 -1.08 -17.55 -6.27
C ASP A 110 0.20 -16.75 -6.54
N LEU A 111 0.06 -15.43 -6.60
CA LEU A 111 1.13 -14.48 -6.94
C LEU A 111 2.21 -14.36 -5.87
N ALA A 112 1.93 -14.66 -4.60
CA ALA A 112 2.96 -14.70 -3.55
C ALA A 112 3.75 -16.01 -3.60
N ASN A 113 3.14 -17.10 -4.09
CA ASN A 113 3.81 -18.37 -4.33
C ASN A 113 4.65 -18.36 -5.62
N ASN A 114 4.19 -17.66 -6.67
CA ASN A 114 4.91 -17.50 -7.94
C ASN A 114 4.97 -16.03 -8.39
N PRO A 115 5.84 -15.21 -7.77
CA PRO A 115 5.90 -13.78 -8.02
C PRO A 115 6.40 -13.39 -9.42
N ASP A 116 7.04 -14.31 -10.15
CA ASP A 116 7.57 -14.04 -11.49
C ASP A 116 6.45 -13.76 -12.51
N VAL A 117 5.25 -14.29 -12.28
CA VAL A 117 4.06 -14.06 -13.11
C VAL A 117 3.67 -12.58 -13.13
N ILE A 118 3.91 -11.84 -12.05
CA ILE A 118 3.55 -10.43 -11.90
C ILE A 118 4.13 -9.58 -13.05
N ASN A 119 5.34 -9.89 -13.52
CA ASN A 119 5.98 -9.16 -14.60
C ASN A 119 5.20 -9.27 -15.92
N GLN A 120 4.47 -10.38 -16.13
CA GLN A 120 3.70 -10.64 -17.35
C GLN A 120 2.29 -10.04 -17.33
N ILE A 121 1.82 -9.62 -16.14
CA ILE A 121 0.47 -9.07 -15.93
C ILE A 121 0.53 -7.66 -15.33
N ARG A 122 1.70 -7.01 -15.36
CA ARG A 122 1.97 -5.73 -14.69
C ARG A 122 1.02 -4.60 -15.13
N ASP A 123 0.61 -4.64 -16.39
CA ASP A 123 -0.24 -3.64 -17.04
C ASP A 123 -1.74 -3.99 -16.98
N GLU A 124 -2.11 -5.12 -16.37
CA GLU A 124 -3.52 -5.49 -16.15
C GLU A 124 -4.18 -4.54 -15.15
N GLU A 125 -5.26 -3.86 -15.55
CA GLU A 125 -5.96 -2.92 -14.67
C GLU A 125 -6.58 -3.63 -13.45
N VAL A 126 -7.00 -4.89 -13.59
CA VAL A 126 -7.52 -5.70 -12.47
C VAL A 126 -6.44 -5.99 -11.41
N LEU A 127 -5.17 -6.13 -11.83
CA LEU A 127 -4.06 -6.36 -10.90
C LEU A 127 -3.87 -5.14 -10.00
N LYS A 128 -3.76 -3.95 -10.60
CA LYS A 128 -3.59 -2.68 -9.88
C LYS A 128 -4.80 -2.34 -9.01
N THR A 129 -6.01 -2.44 -9.57
CA THR A 129 -7.21 -1.85 -8.97
C THR A 129 -7.86 -2.77 -7.94
N SER A 130 -7.73 -4.09 -8.13
CA SER A 130 -8.33 -5.09 -7.23
C SER A 130 -7.31 -5.82 -6.37
N LEU A 131 -6.40 -6.59 -6.99
CA LEU A 131 -5.50 -7.49 -6.26
C LEU A 131 -4.51 -6.73 -5.38
N LEU A 132 -3.79 -5.76 -5.96
CA LEU A 132 -2.79 -4.94 -5.26
C LEU A 132 -3.39 -3.70 -4.57
N ARG A 133 -4.72 -3.56 -4.52
CA ARG A 133 -5.39 -2.38 -3.96
C ARG A 133 -4.87 -1.96 -2.58
N ASP A 134 -4.59 -2.95 -1.74
CA ASP A 134 -4.17 -2.78 -0.36
C ASP A 134 -2.74 -3.27 -0.08
N HIS A 135 -2.01 -3.72 -1.11
CA HIS A 135 -0.71 -4.37 -1.00
C HIS A 135 0.30 -3.84 -2.01
N SER A 136 1.53 -3.60 -1.58
CA SER A 136 2.64 -3.32 -2.50
C SER A 136 3.24 -4.61 -3.05
N LEU A 137 4.02 -4.51 -4.14
CA LEU A 137 4.81 -5.64 -4.63
C LEU A 137 5.81 -6.15 -3.59
N THR A 138 6.38 -5.26 -2.77
CA THR A 138 7.24 -5.64 -1.63
C THR A 138 6.52 -6.55 -0.64
N THR A 139 5.25 -6.26 -0.33
CA THR A 139 4.43 -7.12 0.55
C THR A 139 4.19 -8.48 -0.08
N VAL A 140 3.81 -8.52 -1.37
CA VAL A 140 3.52 -9.77 -2.08
C VAL A 140 4.75 -10.64 -2.24
N LYS A 141 5.84 -10.10 -2.80
CA LYS A 141 7.09 -10.84 -3.08
C LYS A 141 7.96 -11.06 -1.84
N GLY A 142 7.76 -10.23 -0.81
CA GLY A 142 8.51 -10.25 0.44
C GLY A 142 7.75 -10.95 1.54
N GLU A 143 6.84 -10.23 2.20
CA GLU A 143 6.14 -10.71 3.39
C GLU A 143 5.33 -11.99 3.11
N PHE A 144 4.47 -12.00 2.10
CA PHE A 144 3.60 -13.15 1.83
C PHE A 144 4.40 -14.37 1.39
N SER A 145 5.35 -14.22 0.47
CA SER A 145 6.28 -15.30 0.07
C SER A 145 7.06 -15.86 1.26
N ARG A 146 7.55 -15.02 2.18
CA ARG A 146 8.23 -15.45 3.40
C ARG A 146 7.32 -16.26 4.32
N ILE A 147 6.06 -15.85 4.48
CA ILE A 147 5.07 -16.60 5.26
C ILE A 147 4.85 -17.99 4.66
N ILE A 148 4.75 -18.09 3.33
CA ILE A 148 4.61 -19.36 2.62
C ILE A 148 5.82 -20.26 2.86
N LEU A 149 7.03 -19.70 2.88
CA LEU A 149 8.29 -20.42 3.09
C LEU A 149 8.69 -20.60 4.57
N ASP A 150 7.79 -20.26 5.51
CA ASP A 150 8.05 -20.32 6.96
C ASP A 150 9.27 -19.50 7.41
N GLN A 151 9.54 -18.41 6.71
CA GLN A 151 10.59 -17.44 7.03
C GLN A 151 10.05 -16.30 7.92
N PRO A 152 10.92 -15.62 8.68
CA PRO A 152 10.51 -14.48 9.50
C PRO A 152 9.89 -13.34 8.68
N LYS A 153 8.76 -12.78 9.18
CA LYS A 153 8.03 -11.67 8.52
C LYS A 153 8.84 -10.38 8.44
N LEU A 154 9.49 -10.00 9.55
CA LEU A 154 10.13 -8.72 9.66
C LEU A 154 11.50 -8.73 8.96
N THR A 155 11.77 -7.71 8.15
CA THR A 155 13.00 -7.55 7.36
C THR A 155 13.79 -6.33 7.81
N ASN A 156 15.10 -6.52 7.98
CA ASN A 156 16.03 -5.40 8.10
C ASN A 156 16.07 -4.64 6.77
N PHE A 157 16.22 -3.32 6.81
CA PHE A 157 16.53 -2.54 5.62
C PHE A 157 18.02 -2.25 5.59
N LYS A 158 18.69 -2.65 4.50
CA LYS A 158 20.13 -2.46 4.36
C LYS A 158 20.51 -2.09 2.94
N PHE A 159 20.58 -0.79 2.68
CA PHE A 159 20.90 -0.26 1.37
C PHE A 159 21.94 0.86 1.47
N THR A 160 22.62 1.10 0.36
CA THR A 160 23.59 2.17 0.21
C THR A 160 23.17 3.08 -0.92
N PHE A 161 23.11 4.38 -0.65
CA PHE A 161 23.02 5.42 -1.68
C PHE A 161 24.41 5.86 -2.08
N SER A 162 24.68 5.93 -3.38
CA SER A 162 25.96 6.36 -3.91
C SER A 162 25.76 7.34 -5.05
N ARG A 163 26.42 8.49 -4.98
CA ARG A 163 26.55 9.44 -6.09
C ARG A 163 28.00 9.51 -6.53
N THR A 164 28.26 9.31 -7.81
CA THR A 164 29.60 9.44 -8.38
C THR A 164 30.02 10.91 -8.42
N LYS A 165 31.33 11.15 -8.33
CA LYS A 165 31.90 12.50 -8.44
C LYS A 165 31.72 12.99 -9.88
N SER A 166 31.24 14.23 -10.03
CA SER A 166 31.23 14.98 -11.29
C SER A 166 32.06 16.27 -11.14
N GLU A 167 32.16 17.07 -12.20
CA GLU A 167 32.83 18.38 -12.15
C GLU A 167 32.13 19.34 -11.17
N GLU A 168 30.80 19.28 -11.10
CA GLU A 168 29.97 20.17 -10.28
C GLU A 168 29.63 19.59 -8.90
N MET A 169 29.74 18.27 -8.71
CA MET A 169 29.31 17.60 -7.48
C MET A 169 30.36 16.63 -6.91
N GLY A 170 30.59 16.75 -5.61
CA GLY A 170 31.36 15.77 -4.85
C GLY A 170 30.66 14.40 -4.79
N GLY A 171 31.46 13.34 -4.92
CA GLY A 171 31.01 11.98 -4.72
C GLY A 171 30.62 11.71 -3.27
N ILE A 172 29.58 10.91 -3.05
CA ILE A 172 29.09 10.57 -1.71
C ILE A 172 28.62 9.12 -1.66
N GLU A 173 28.87 8.43 -0.54
CA GLU A 173 28.32 7.10 -0.24
C GLU A 173 27.68 7.15 1.15
N LEU A 174 26.37 6.89 1.23
CA LEU A 174 25.59 6.87 2.47
C LEU A 174 25.05 5.48 2.71
N ASN A 175 25.36 4.90 3.87
CA ASN A 175 24.92 3.57 4.26
C ASN A 175 23.72 3.66 5.22
N PHE A 176 22.63 2.99 4.88
CA PHE A 176 21.44 2.87 5.71
C PHE A 176 21.35 1.44 6.22
N ASN A 177 21.33 1.27 7.54
CA ASN A 177 21.22 -0.03 8.20
C ASN A 177 20.18 0.07 9.31
N VAL A 178 18.98 -0.42 9.02
CA VAL A 178 17.85 -0.43 9.95
C VAL A 178 17.69 -1.86 10.45
N ASP A 179 17.93 -2.03 11.74
CA ASP A 179 17.68 -3.27 12.45
C ASP A 179 16.35 -3.16 13.19
N LYS A 180 15.39 -3.96 12.75
CA LYS A 180 14.03 -4.04 13.29
C LYS A 180 13.96 -4.45 14.77
N GLU A 181 14.97 -5.15 15.29
CA GLU A 181 14.95 -5.68 16.66
C GLU A 181 15.60 -4.69 17.65
N THR A 182 16.13 -3.56 17.16
CA THR A 182 16.80 -2.56 18.00
C THR A 182 15.81 -1.68 18.75
N ASN A 183 16.14 -1.42 20.02
CA ASN A 183 15.47 -0.45 20.88
C ASN A 183 16.53 0.51 21.47
N PRO A 184 16.42 1.84 21.25
CA PRO A 184 15.42 2.53 20.43
C PRO A 184 15.54 2.15 18.94
N PRO A 185 14.46 2.34 18.14
CA PRO A 185 14.47 2.00 16.72
C PRO A 185 15.57 2.72 15.93
N SER A 186 16.27 1.98 15.07
CA SER A 186 17.34 2.51 14.19
C SER A 186 16.85 3.07 12.85
N ASN A 187 15.54 3.33 12.72
CA ASN A 187 14.88 3.72 11.47
C ASN A 187 14.76 5.24 11.26
N ILE A 188 15.33 6.05 12.15
CA ILE A 188 15.37 7.52 12.02
C ILE A 188 16.78 7.94 11.67
N HIS A 189 16.94 8.60 10.52
CA HIS A 189 18.20 9.16 10.06
C HIS A 189 18.08 10.68 9.90
N ALA A 190 19.01 11.43 10.48
CA ALA A 190 19.05 12.88 10.38
C ALA A 190 20.27 13.33 9.56
N LEU A 191 20.03 14.18 8.55
CA LEU A 191 21.08 14.81 7.75
C LEU A 191 21.18 16.29 8.13
N ILE A 192 22.26 16.66 8.80
CA ILE A 192 22.47 18.02 9.36
C ILE A 192 23.68 18.67 8.69
N GLY A 193 23.61 19.98 8.46
CA GLY A 193 24.67 20.75 7.81
C GLY A 193 24.24 22.18 7.53
N ARG A 194 25.20 23.05 7.20
CA ARG A 194 24.94 24.46 6.86
C ARG A 194 24.03 24.60 5.63
N ASN A 195 23.39 25.74 5.47
CA ASN A 195 22.67 26.05 4.23
C ASN A 195 23.65 26.01 3.04
N GLY A 196 23.20 25.46 1.91
CA GLY A 196 24.06 25.22 0.74
C GLY A 196 24.97 23.99 0.82
N SER A 197 24.99 23.22 1.92
CA SER A 197 25.83 22.01 2.03
C SER A 197 25.34 20.80 1.21
N GLY A 198 24.34 20.97 0.33
CA GLY A 198 23.83 19.91 -0.55
C GLY A 198 22.86 18.91 0.09
N LYS A 199 22.27 19.20 1.26
CA LYS A 199 21.33 18.29 1.95
C LYS A 199 20.12 17.92 1.07
N THR A 200 19.43 18.94 0.56
CA THR A 200 18.27 18.76 -0.33
C THR A 200 18.67 18.03 -1.61
N THR A 201 19.86 18.32 -2.17
CA THR A 201 20.41 17.61 -3.34
C THR A 201 20.62 16.11 -3.07
N ILE A 202 21.10 15.74 -1.88
CA ILE A 202 21.25 14.33 -1.50
C ILE A 202 19.89 13.65 -1.39
N LEU A 203 18.93 14.27 -0.71
CA LEU A 203 17.58 13.72 -0.56
C LEU A 203 16.88 13.56 -1.92
N ASN A 204 17.02 14.53 -2.81
CA ASN A 204 16.48 14.46 -4.16
C ASN A 204 17.14 13.37 -5.00
N GLY A 205 18.46 13.20 -4.88
CA GLY A 205 19.17 12.09 -5.52
C GLY A 205 18.67 10.73 -5.04
N ILE A 206 18.33 10.59 -3.75
CA ILE A 206 17.70 9.36 -3.23
C ILE A 206 16.31 9.17 -3.84
N ILE A 207 15.49 10.23 -3.85
CA ILE A 207 14.13 10.19 -4.41
C ILE A 207 14.18 9.80 -5.89
N SER A 208 14.99 10.49 -6.70
CA SER A 208 15.11 10.24 -8.14
C SER A 208 15.56 8.81 -8.42
N THR A 209 16.56 8.30 -7.68
CA THR A 209 17.03 6.91 -7.85
C THR A 209 15.93 5.87 -7.54
N ILE A 210 15.01 6.17 -6.62
CA ILE A 210 13.89 5.28 -6.28
C ILE A 210 12.76 5.40 -7.32
N THR A 211 12.41 6.62 -7.73
CA THR A 211 11.22 6.89 -8.56
C THR A 211 11.47 6.76 -10.05
N ASP A 212 12.69 7.05 -10.52
CA ASP A 212 13.04 7.07 -11.92
C ASP A 212 14.50 6.66 -12.13
N THR A 213 14.69 5.38 -12.45
CA THR A 213 16.01 4.79 -12.71
C THR A 213 16.69 5.32 -13.98
N THR A 214 16.05 6.23 -14.73
CA THR A 214 16.57 6.75 -16.00
C THR A 214 17.07 8.19 -15.96
N SER A 215 16.73 8.98 -14.92
CA SER A 215 16.96 10.45 -14.94
C SER A 215 18.34 10.89 -14.43
N GLU A 216 18.99 10.14 -13.53
CA GLU A 216 20.29 10.54 -12.96
C GLU A 216 21.34 9.42 -13.09
N PRO A 217 22.16 9.41 -14.16
CA PRO A 217 23.13 8.34 -14.42
C PRO A 217 24.26 8.26 -13.37
N ASN A 218 24.38 9.27 -12.50
CA ASN A 218 25.41 9.36 -11.46
C ASN A 218 24.95 8.88 -10.08
N CYS A 219 23.66 8.61 -9.87
CA CYS A 219 23.10 8.17 -8.60
C CYS A 219 22.68 6.69 -8.65
N THR A 220 23.00 5.92 -7.61
CA THR A 220 22.65 4.50 -7.52
C THR A 220 22.28 4.09 -6.11
N LEU A 221 21.36 3.13 -6.02
CA LEU A 221 21.01 2.44 -4.78
C LEU A 221 21.33 0.96 -4.93
N TYR A 222 22.07 0.41 -3.98
CA TYR A 222 22.44 -1.00 -3.98
C TYR A 222 22.50 -1.59 -2.59
N GLU A 223 22.37 -2.91 -2.51
CA GLU A 223 22.73 -3.68 -1.32
C GLU A 223 24.17 -4.19 -1.47
N ARG A 224 24.93 -4.14 -0.38
CA ARG A 224 26.27 -4.76 -0.29
C ARG A 224 26.12 -6.16 0.28
N VAL A 225 26.19 -7.16 -0.59
CA VAL A 225 26.21 -8.57 -0.20
C VAL A 225 27.63 -9.10 -0.43
N ARG A 226 28.35 -9.35 0.66
CA ARG A 226 29.79 -9.70 0.65
C ARG A 226 30.60 -8.59 -0.07
N ARG A 227 31.31 -8.93 -1.16
CA ARG A 227 32.09 -8.00 -1.98
C ARG A 227 31.36 -7.50 -3.23
N LYS A 228 30.12 -7.94 -3.47
CA LYS A 228 29.33 -7.55 -4.65
C LYS A 228 28.35 -6.44 -4.28
N LYS A 229 28.28 -5.42 -5.14
CA LYS A 229 27.21 -4.42 -5.13
C LYS A 229 26.10 -4.92 -6.04
N THR A 230 24.91 -5.10 -5.50
CA THR A 230 23.73 -5.52 -6.26
C THR A 230 22.71 -4.38 -6.25
N PRO A 231 22.31 -3.83 -7.41
CA PRO A 231 21.29 -2.80 -7.46
C PRO A 231 20.02 -3.22 -6.72
N ILE A 232 19.39 -2.30 -5.99
CA ILE A 232 18.10 -2.60 -5.37
C ILE A 232 17.03 -2.81 -6.45
N SER A 233 16.04 -3.64 -6.16
CA SER A 233 14.88 -3.82 -7.04
C SER A 233 13.99 -2.57 -7.04
N GLN A 234 13.26 -2.32 -8.13
CA GLN A 234 12.29 -1.22 -8.23
C GLN A 234 11.13 -1.32 -7.21
N ASP A 235 10.87 -2.51 -6.69
CA ASP A 235 9.89 -2.81 -5.65
C ASP A 235 10.52 -3.10 -4.27
N TYR A 236 11.76 -2.63 -4.04
CA TYR A 236 12.44 -2.77 -2.75
C TYR A 236 11.68 -2.05 -1.63
N PHE A 237 11.14 -0.85 -1.92
CA PHE A 237 10.32 -0.09 -0.98
C PHE A 237 8.83 -0.26 -1.33
N SER A 238 7.97 -0.33 -0.31
CA SER A 238 6.53 -0.36 -0.53
C SER A 238 6.00 0.99 -1.02
N SER A 239 6.49 2.06 -0.40
CA SER A 239 6.14 3.44 -0.75
C SER A 239 7.22 4.41 -0.28
N LEU A 240 7.42 5.47 -1.04
CA LEU A 240 8.22 6.64 -0.70
C LEU A 240 7.29 7.85 -0.53
N VAL A 241 7.35 8.50 0.63
CA VAL A 241 6.62 9.74 0.91
C VAL A 241 7.63 10.86 1.08
N SER A 242 7.59 11.86 0.20
CA SER A 242 8.41 13.05 0.29
C SER A 242 7.61 14.19 0.89
N VAL A 243 8.15 14.84 1.91
CA VAL A 243 7.50 15.98 2.58
C VAL A 243 8.41 17.20 2.50
N SER A 244 7.98 18.26 1.83
CA SER A 244 8.71 19.54 1.82
C SER A 244 7.78 20.75 1.77
N PHE A 245 7.91 21.62 2.77
CA PHE A 245 7.16 22.89 2.87
C PHE A 245 8.06 24.13 2.68
N SER A 246 9.26 23.95 2.14
CA SER A 246 10.15 25.06 1.83
C SER A 246 9.79 25.66 0.48
N ALA A 247 9.37 26.92 0.47
CA ALA A 247 9.13 27.68 -0.77
C ALA A 247 10.43 28.00 -1.54
N PHE A 248 11.59 27.81 -0.91
CA PHE A 248 12.91 28.07 -1.48
C PHE A 248 13.62 26.82 -1.98
N ASP A 249 12.98 25.65 -1.87
CA ASP A 249 13.55 24.43 -2.44
C ASP A 249 13.52 24.54 -3.97
N PRO A 250 14.67 24.52 -4.66
CA PRO A 250 14.76 24.78 -6.10
C PRO A 250 14.33 23.58 -6.95
N PHE A 251 13.65 22.61 -6.37
CA PHE A 251 13.44 21.29 -6.95
C PHE A 251 11.96 21.02 -7.20
N THR A 252 11.68 20.52 -8.40
CA THR A 252 10.39 19.95 -8.77
C THR A 252 10.33 18.49 -8.33
N PRO A 253 9.44 18.11 -7.39
CA PRO A 253 9.25 16.70 -7.04
C PRO A 253 8.75 15.90 -8.24
N PRO A 254 9.09 14.59 -8.34
CA PRO A 254 8.47 13.69 -9.32
C PRO A 254 6.95 13.71 -9.21
N LYS A 255 6.28 13.27 -10.28
CA LYS A 255 4.83 13.08 -10.23
C LYS A 255 4.47 11.91 -9.32
N ASP A 256 3.36 12.05 -8.61
CA ASP A 256 2.78 10.98 -7.80
C ASP A 256 2.61 9.69 -8.62
N GLN A 257 3.03 8.58 -8.03
CA GLN A 257 2.98 7.25 -8.62
C GLN A 257 2.21 6.33 -7.67
N PRO A 258 0.86 6.33 -7.70
CA PRO A 258 0.05 5.56 -6.75
C PRO A 258 -0.22 4.11 -7.18
N ASN A 259 0.29 3.68 -8.36
CA ASN A 259 0.05 2.34 -8.88
C ASN A 259 1.10 1.34 -8.32
N PRO A 260 0.72 0.42 -7.41
CA PRO A 260 1.65 -0.55 -6.83
C PRO A 260 2.19 -1.55 -7.86
N SER A 261 1.50 -1.81 -8.98
CA SER A 261 2.03 -2.71 -10.03
C SER A 261 3.27 -2.13 -10.71
N LYS A 262 3.48 -0.80 -10.64
CA LYS A 262 4.64 -0.13 -11.23
C LYS A 262 5.87 -0.09 -10.30
N GLY A 263 5.83 -0.69 -9.11
CA GLY A 263 6.97 -0.76 -8.19
C GLY A 263 6.73 0.08 -6.95
N THR A 264 7.78 0.75 -6.46
CA THR A 264 7.69 1.64 -5.30
C THR A 264 6.72 2.78 -5.58
N CYS A 265 5.64 2.87 -4.79
CA CYS A 265 4.71 3.99 -4.92
C CYS A 265 5.37 5.30 -4.45
N TYR A 266 5.08 6.41 -5.11
CA TYR A 266 5.60 7.73 -4.73
C TYR A 266 4.47 8.70 -4.43
N PHE A 267 4.61 9.45 -3.35
CA PHE A 267 3.68 10.50 -2.95
C PHE A 267 4.45 11.74 -2.48
N TYR A 268 4.13 12.89 -3.05
CA TYR A 268 4.65 14.18 -2.60
C TYR A 268 3.61 14.93 -1.75
N ILE A 269 4.05 15.46 -0.61
CA ILE A 269 3.25 16.31 0.28
C ILE A 269 4.04 17.60 0.51
N GLY A 270 3.58 18.72 -0.05
CA GLY A 270 4.34 19.95 0.07
C GLY A 270 3.83 21.11 -0.75
N LEU A 271 4.64 22.17 -0.82
CA LEU A 271 4.30 23.41 -1.50
C LEU A 271 4.60 23.41 -3.00
N GLN A 272 5.52 22.58 -3.49
CA GLN A 272 5.79 22.54 -4.94
C GLN A 272 4.65 21.82 -5.65
N ASP A 273 4.22 22.30 -6.82
CA ASP A 273 3.21 21.62 -7.63
C ASP A 273 3.91 20.65 -8.61
N PRO A 274 3.77 19.30 -8.43
CA PRO A 274 4.40 18.33 -9.32
C PRO A 274 3.88 18.38 -10.77
N ASP A 275 2.70 18.97 -10.98
CA ASP A 275 2.10 19.13 -12.31
C ASP A 275 2.45 20.48 -12.96
N ASN A 276 2.93 21.44 -12.17
CA ASN A 276 3.29 22.78 -12.64
C ASN A 276 4.49 23.35 -11.89
N GLU A 277 5.69 23.15 -12.45
CA GLU A 277 6.98 23.55 -11.87
C GLU A 277 7.10 25.03 -11.47
N ARG A 278 6.24 25.90 -12.00
CA ARG A 278 6.24 27.34 -11.73
C ARG A 278 5.24 27.76 -10.67
N ARG A 279 4.43 26.83 -10.17
CA ARG A 279 3.36 27.12 -9.22
C ARG A 279 3.71 26.53 -7.86
N LEU A 280 3.56 27.35 -6.83
CA LEU A 280 3.42 26.88 -5.47
C LEU A 280 1.95 26.57 -5.18
N ARG A 281 1.72 25.45 -4.50
CA ARG A 281 0.43 25.04 -4.00
C ARG A 281 -0.05 26.02 -2.93
N SER A 282 -1.29 26.43 -3.07
CA SER A 282 -1.97 27.29 -2.11
C SER A 282 -2.40 26.51 -0.87
N ILE A 283 -2.77 27.22 0.18
CA ILE A 283 -3.36 26.61 1.37
C ILE A 283 -4.66 25.86 1.05
N ASP A 284 -5.41 26.32 0.05
CA ASP A 284 -6.63 25.65 -0.39
C ASP A 284 -6.32 24.33 -1.08
N ASP A 285 -5.27 24.26 -1.90
CA ASP A 285 -4.82 23.00 -2.50
C ASP A 285 -4.48 21.97 -1.40
N LEU A 286 -3.79 22.40 -0.34
CA LEU A 286 -3.43 21.54 0.80
C LEU A 286 -4.66 21.10 1.61
N ARG A 287 -5.64 21.99 1.80
CA ARG A 287 -6.92 21.67 2.47
C ARG A 287 -7.71 20.60 1.72
N HIS A 288 -7.76 20.67 0.39
CA HIS A 288 -8.42 19.67 -0.43
C HIS A 288 -7.75 18.29 -0.31
N ASP A 289 -6.41 18.24 -0.31
CA ASP A 289 -5.66 17.01 -0.11
C ASP A 289 -5.82 16.42 1.28
N PHE A 290 -5.83 17.27 2.30
CA PHE A 290 -6.10 16.87 3.67
C PHE A 290 -7.46 16.18 3.76
N ILE A 291 -8.53 16.78 3.23
CA ILE A 291 -9.89 16.21 3.29
C ILE A 291 -10.00 14.93 2.48
N LYS A 292 -9.41 14.88 1.28
CA LYS A 292 -9.34 13.66 0.47
C LYS A 292 -8.70 12.51 1.27
N SER A 293 -7.61 12.80 1.98
CA SER A 293 -6.89 11.82 2.80
C SER A 293 -7.68 11.44 4.05
N LEU A 294 -8.32 12.41 4.71
CA LEU A 294 -9.14 12.21 5.91
C LEU A 294 -10.32 11.28 5.64
N VAL A 295 -11.06 11.51 4.55
CA VAL A 295 -12.15 10.63 4.11
C VAL A 295 -11.64 9.20 3.90
N ASN A 296 -10.49 9.03 3.23
CA ASN A 296 -9.89 7.72 3.01
C ASN A 296 -9.51 7.02 4.32
N CYS A 297 -9.04 7.76 5.32
CA CYS A 297 -8.78 7.25 6.67
C CYS A 297 -10.07 6.80 7.36
N PHE A 298 -11.16 7.58 7.29
CA PHE A 298 -12.42 7.29 7.99
C PHE A 298 -13.21 6.12 7.41
N ARG A 299 -13.06 5.86 6.11
CA ARG A 299 -13.68 4.72 5.42
C ARG A 299 -13.18 3.38 5.95
N LYS A 300 -11.88 3.27 6.28
CA LYS A 300 -11.26 2.02 6.72
C LYS A 300 -11.23 1.95 8.25
N ARG A 301 -11.81 0.90 8.84
CA ARG A 301 -11.90 0.75 10.31
C ARG A 301 -10.54 0.85 11.00
N SER A 302 -9.52 0.20 10.47
CA SER A 302 -8.14 0.21 11.02
C SER A 302 -7.52 1.61 10.98
N LYS A 303 -7.53 2.27 9.82
CA LYS A 303 -7.01 3.64 9.65
C LYS A 303 -7.76 4.65 10.51
N ARG A 304 -9.09 4.51 10.61
CA ARG A 304 -9.92 5.34 11.48
C ARG A 304 -9.51 5.19 12.94
N GLN A 305 -9.28 3.96 13.40
CA GLN A 305 -8.85 3.73 14.78
C GLN A 305 -7.48 4.35 15.03
N LEU A 306 -6.53 4.12 14.13
CA LEU A 306 -5.20 4.72 14.20
C LEU A 306 -5.28 6.26 14.28
N TRP A 307 -6.11 6.89 13.45
CA TRP A 307 -6.30 8.34 13.51
C TRP A 307 -6.81 8.81 14.88
N LYS A 308 -7.82 8.15 15.43
CA LYS A 308 -8.37 8.48 16.75
C LYS A 308 -7.29 8.38 17.82
N ASP A 309 -6.52 7.29 17.81
CA ASP A 309 -5.48 7.05 18.80
C ASP A 309 -4.35 8.10 18.68
N THR A 310 -3.98 8.49 17.46
CA THR A 310 -2.98 9.54 17.21
C THR A 310 -3.47 10.91 17.67
N ILE A 311 -4.70 11.31 17.32
CA ILE A 311 -5.25 12.61 17.75
C ILE A 311 -5.42 12.66 19.27
N CYS A 312 -5.87 11.58 19.90
CA CYS A 312 -5.96 11.50 21.35
C CYS A 312 -4.59 11.74 22.02
N LYS A 313 -3.49 11.28 21.42
CA LYS A 313 -2.14 11.54 21.93
C LYS A 313 -1.69 12.99 21.70
N LEU A 314 -2.00 13.56 20.52
CA LEU A 314 -1.63 14.95 20.21
C LEU A 314 -2.36 15.97 21.07
N ASN A 315 -3.60 15.65 21.49
CA ASN A 315 -4.38 16.47 22.42
C ASN A 315 -3.75 16.64 23.81
N SER A 316 -2.59 16.02 24.11
CA SER A 316 -1.83 16.41 25.31
C SER A 316 -1.26 17.82 25.22
N ASP A 317 -1.14 18.37 24.01
CA ASP A 317 -0.74 19.76 23.76
C ASP A 317 -1.99 20.66 23.67
N GLU A 318 -1.95 21.79 24.38
CA GLU A 318 -3.09 22.71 24.49
C GLU A 318 -3.56 23.25 23.12
N ASN A 319 -2.66 23.49 22.17
CA ASN A 319 -3.05 23.98 20.85
C ASN A 319 -3.86 22.93 20.09
N PHE A 320 -3.42 21.67 20.16
CA PHE A 320 -4.13 20.56 19.51
C PHE A 320 -5.47 20.25 20.21
N GLU A 321 -5.52 20.36 21.54
CA GLU A 321 -6.76 20.22 22.29
C GLU A 321 -7.80 21.28 21.87
N GLN A 322 -7.40 22.54 21.80
CA GLN A 322 -8.27 23.66 21.40
C GLN A 322 -8.80 23.53 19.96
N MET A 323 -8.02 22.93 19.05
CA MET A 323 -8.49 22.65 17.68
C MET A 323 -9.62 21.61 17.61
N ASN A 324 -9.86 20.84 18.68
CA ASN A 324 -10.93 19.83 18.77
C ASN A 324 -10.96 18.87 17.57
N LEU A 325 -9.79 18.44 17.09
CA LEU A 325 -9.65 17.59 15.90
C LEU A 325 -10.36 16.24 16.04
N ARG A 326 -10.60 15.78 17.27
CA ARG A 326 -11.31 14.54 17.59
C ARG A 326 -12.75 14.54 17.06
N SER A 327 -13.39 15.71 17.04
CA SER A 327 -14.77 15.88 16.56
C SER A 327 -14.90 15.73 15.03
N MET A 328 -13.81 15.81 14.26
CA MET A 328 -13.88 15.66 12.79
C MET A 328 -14.47 14.30 12.36
N TYR A 329 -14.34 13.27 13.19
CA TYR A 329 -14.96 11.98 12.88
C TYR A 329 -16.48 12.00 13.08
N SER A 330 -17.00 12.66 14.13
CA SER A 330 -18.45 12.82 14.30
C SER A 330 -19.04 13.65 13.16
N ASP A 331 -18.38 14.77 12.82
CA ASP A 331 -18.74 15.61 11.68
C ASP A 331 -18.89 14.80 10.39
N TYR A 332 -17.92 13.94 10.10
CA TYR A 332 -17.96 13.04 8.94
C TYR A 332 -19.13 12.05 9.00
N VAL A 333 -19.44 11.49 10.17
CA VAL A 333 -20.54 10.53 10.34
C VAL A 333 -21.87 11.21 10.16
N ASP A 334 -22.05 12.39 10.73
CA ASP A 334 -23.30 13.14 10.66
C ASP A 334 -23.53 13.63 9.22
N LEU A 335 -22.52 14.21 8.57
CA LEU A 335 -22.59 14.58 7.16
C LEU A 335 -22.89 13.39 6.25
N LYS A 336 -22.34 12.21 6.56
CA LYS A 336 -22.62 10.96 5.82
C LYS A 336 -24.07 10.51 5.97
N ARG A 337 -24.72 10.77 7.11
CA ARG A 337 -26.14 10.44 7.32
C ARG A 337 -27.06 11.37 6.53
N GLU A 338 -26.66 12.63 6.39
CA GLU A 338 -27.44 13.69 5.75
C GLU A 338 -27.23 13.79 4.23
N THR A 339 -26.16 13.21 3.70
CA THR A 339 -25.81 13.30 2.28
C THR A 339 -26.09 11.98 1.57
N GLU A 340 -26.95 12.03 0.56
CA GLU A 340 -27.10 10.93 -0.40
C GLU A 340 -25.87 10.85 -1.34
N GLY A 341 -25.37 9.63 -1.57
CA GLY A 341 -24.28 9.35 -2.50
C GLY A 341 -22.99 8.87 -1.84
N GLN A 342 -21.91 8.83 -2.63
CA GLN A 342 -20.62 8.29 -2.19
C GLN A 342 -19.78 9.36 -1.47
N VAL A 343 -19.17 8.97 -0.34
CA VAL A 343 -18.34 9.85 0.49
C VAL A 343 -17.04 10.33 -0.17
N ASP A 344 -16.61 9.69 -1.26
CA ASP A 344 -15.46 10.09 -2.07
C ASP A 344 -15.82 11.04 -3.22
N SER A 345 -17.09 11.41 -3.37
CA SER A 345 -17.51 12.44 -4.31
C SER A 345 -16.91 13.81 -3.99
N ARG A 346 -16.70 14.62 -5.03
CA ARG A 346 -16.21 16.01 -4.87
C ARG A 346 -17.16 16.83 -3.99
N VAL A 347 -18.47 16.63 -4.15
CA VAL A 347 -19.51 17.33 -3.38
C VAL A 347 -19.41 17.02 -1.89
N PHE A 348 -19.30 15.74 -1.52
CA PHE A 348 -19.18 15.35 -0.11
C PHE A 348 -17.90 15.91 0.51
N ARG A 349 -16.77 15.84 -0.21
CA ARG A 349 -15.49 16.38 0.26
C ARG A 349 -15.53 17.90 0.46
N ALA A 350 -16.17 18.64 -0.44
CA ALA A 350 -16.34 20.09 -0.28
C ALA A 350 -17.15 20.43 0.97
N LYS A 351 -18.32 19.78 1.17
CA LYS A 351 -19.13 19.97 2.38
C LYS A 351 -18.37 19.63 3.67
N LEU A 352 -17.61 18.54 3.65
CA LEU A 352 -16.80 18.16 4.81
C LEU A 352 -15.69 19.18 5.08
N LEU A 353 -15.05 19.72 4.03
CA LEU A 353 -14.06 20.77 4.16
C LEU A 353 -14.65 21.99 4.87
N ASP A 354 -15.80 22.48 4.41
CA ASP A 354 -16.46 23.65 5.02
C ASP A 354 -16.78 23.43 6.51
N LEU A 355 -17.20 22.21 6.86
CA LEU A 355 -17.54 21.84 8.24
C LEU A 355 -16.33 21.79 9.16
N VAL A 356 -15.17 21.34 8.67
CA VAL A 356 -13.95 21.20 9.48
C VAL A 356 -13.00 22.39 9.38
N LEU A 357 -13.18 23.27 8.39
CA LEU A 357 -12.31 24.42 8.15
C LEU A 357 -12.14 25.33 9.38
N PRO A 358 -13.19 25.66 10.16
CA PRO A 358 -13.02 26.46 11.38
C PRO A 358 -12.03 25.86 12.37
N LYS A 359 -12.00 24.53 12.48
CA LYS A 359 -11.11 23.77 13.37
C LYS A 359 -9.65 23.76 12.89
N LEU A 360 -9.45 23.85 11.57
CA LEU A 360 -8.12 23.94 10.97
C LEU A 360 -7.54 25.35 11.09
N CYS A 361 -8.39 26.37 11.20
CA CYS A 361 -7.99 27.78 11.29
C CYS A 361 -7.91 28.31 12.74
N SER A 362 -8.51 27.61 13.71
CA SER A 362 -8.60 28.06 15.11
C SER A 362 -7.28 28.08 15.89
N GLY A 363 -6.19 27.55 15.32
CA GLY A 363 -4.83 27.65 15.89
C GLY A 363 -4.14 29.00 15.61
N THR A 364 -4.81 29.95 14.94
CA THR A 364 -4.31 31.32 14.88
C THR A 364 -4.51 31.99 16.23
N VAL A 365 -3.48 31.89 17.08
CA VAL A 365 -3.26 32.86 18.15
C VAL A 365 -3.43 34.24 17.51
N ASN A 366 -4.34 35.04 18.09
CA ASN A 366 -4.37 36.48 17.86
C ASN A 366 -2.96 37.03 18.12
N LEU A 367 -2.15 37.17 17.08
CA LEU A 367 -1.03 38.10 17.05
C LEU A 367 -1.64 39.51 16.92
N ALA A 368 -2.34 39.91 17.97
CA ALA A 368 -2.86 41.24 18.17
C ALA A 368 -2.51 41.64 19.60
N THR A 369 -1.27 42.10 19.77
CA THR A 369 -0.84 43.32 20.50
C THR A 369 0.66 43.45 20.39
#